data_AF-A0A7V6D2Q2-F1
#
_entry.id   AF-A0A7V6D2Q2-F1
#
_cell.length_a   1.000
_cell.length_b   1.000
_cell.length_c   1.000
_cell.angle_alpha   90.00
_cell.angle_beta   90.00
_cell.angle_gamma   90.00
#
_symmetry.space_group_name_H-M   'P 1'
#
loop_
_entity.id
_entity.type
_entity.pdbx_description
1 polymer ?
#
loop_
_entity_poly.entity_id
_entity_poly.type
_entity_poly.pdbx_seq_one_letter_code
_entity_poly.pdbx_strand_id
1 'polypeptide(L)'
;MSTASQLTSPSIIEVQFPVDKLSKECYKERKAGAGQTLTALGKWWGRKPLILVRAILLGLLMPASHDPHADREVFLAALTMDDEGMLRRLQPGKPSASEVYAYCIPRERAQYFTVNNGKVQWRRGVSAADRDHIRRRAFLRMSYDERLRHCLRPEEIDGPSPEAWRRINAHLGTSASSLPELIRQLGERRLGRVPRVGDAFCGGGSIPFEAARLGCEAYASDLSPVATLLTWGALALTGGGEAVVARVAAAQRRVFEDVRRQVEEWGIERNEEGWIADAYLYCHEVLDPLTGWWVPLAPSWVIASHQNRVVARLVPDPLRRRFEIEIVEDVTEEELARAAEEGTWAGGVRCPVDREGNWLPPACRQVTSAEQLRGRTGLRLWENDDLVPRADDAFQERLYCIRWYDPQTGQRHYRAPTAADLARERRVLELLRERFADWQARGYLPSRRIEPGYNTEQPIRERGWTHWHHLFNPRQLLLHGLLAERAAREDGLEAAALLLMLGRVANWNSRLSVWNRILEKNEQTFLNQALNTLVDYACRSVSALETAFCAELTVALIAGPYHVQPADARAVDWEADIWITDPGYGDNINYHELSEFFLAWYEKRLPALFPGWYADSKRALAVKGEGETFRT
;
A
#
# COMPACT_ATOMS: atom_id res chain seq x y z
N MET A 1 48.32 -9.33 -13.31
CA MET A 1 47.67 -8.53 -14.38
C MET A 1 46.96 -7.38 -13.69
N SER A 2 47.26 -6.13 -14.03
CA SER A 2 46.72 -4.96 -13.30
C SER A 2 45.20 -4.87 -13.47
N THR A 3 44.50 -4.54 -12.39
CA THR A 3 43.04 -4.32 -12.30
C THR A 3 42.44 -3.44 -13.40
N ALA A 4 43.25 -2.56 -14.02
CA ALA A 4 42.84 -1.74 -15.15
C ALA A 4 42.47 -2.52 -16.43
N SER A 5 42.94 -3.76 -16.65
CA SER A 5 42.67 -4.51 -17.89
C SER A 5 41.39 -5.37 -17.86
N GLN A 6 40.65 -5.41 -16.75
CA GLN A 6 39.45 -6.26 -16.59
C GLN A 6 38.13 -5.49 -16.78
N LEU A 7 38.15 -4.16 -16.66
CA LEU A 7 37.00 -3.29 -16.98
C LEU A 7 36.82 -3.07 -18.50
N THR A 8 37.76 -3.53 -19.34
CA THR A 8 37.76 -3.24 -20.79
C THR A 8 36.93 -4.20 -21.62
N SER A 9 36.48 -5.35 -21.08
CA SER A 9 35.58 -6.25 -21.82
C SER A 9 34.12 -5.82 -21.65
N PRO A 10 33.34 -5.75 -22.74
CA PRO A 10 31.93 -5.39 -22.65
C PRO A 10 31.19 -6.40 -21.78
N SER A 11 30.28 -5.89 -20.97
CA SER A 11 29.34 -6.66 -20.17
C SER A 11 28.14 -7.08 -21.02
N ILE A 12 27.40 -8.09 -20.59
CA ILE A 12 26.26 -8.57 -21.35
C ILE A 12 25.22 -7.46 -21.54
N ILE A 13 24.94 -6.62 -20.54
CA ILE A 13 23.94 -5.53 -20.68
C ILE A 13 24.29 -4.51 -21.77
N GLU A 14 25.57 -4.34 -22.10
CA GLU A 14 26.03 -3.45 -23.17
C GLU A 14 25.87 -4.06 -24.57
N VAL A 15 25.79 -5.39 -24.67
CA VAL A 15 25.75 -6.12 -25.96
C VAL A 15 24.36 -6.71 -26.23
N GLN A 16 23.70 -7.25 -25.22
CA GLN A 16 22.37 -7.85 -25.29
C GLN A 16 21.68 -7.88 -23.92
N PHE A 17 20.41 -7.50 -23.87
CA PHE A 17 19.62 -7.57 -22.65
C PHE A 17 18.22 -8.09 -22.97
N PRO A 18 17.68 -9.12 -22.27
CA PRO A 18 16.44 -9.78 -22.66
C PRO A 18 15.19 -8.97 -22.24
N VAL A 19 15.02 -7.79 -22.84
CA VAL A 19 13.99 -6.80 -22.47
C VAL A 19 12.58 -7.38 -22.53
N ASP A 20 12.23 -8.19 -23.54
CA ASP A 20 10.89 -8.76 -23.69
C ASP A 20 10.52 -9.67 -22.51
N LYS A 21 11.32 -10.72 -22.25
CA LYS A 21 11.07 -11.65 -21.13
C LYS A 21 11.13 -10.92 -19.79
N LEU A 22 12.08 -10.01 -19.60
CA LEU A 22 12.23 -9.27 -18.35
C LEU A 22 11.03 -8.35 -18.08
N SER A 23 10.51 -7.69 -19.11
CA SER A 23 9.32 -6.83 -18.99
C SER A 23 8.11 -7.63 -18.51
N LYS A 24 7.96 -8.87 -18.99
CA LYS A 24 6.87 -9.78 -18.60
C LYS A 24 6.98 -10.22 -17.13
N GLU A 25 8.19 -10.55 -16.67
CA GLU A 25 8.46 -10.84 -15.25
C GLU A 25 8.18 -9.62 -14.36
N CYS A 26 8.67 -8.44 -14.77
CA CYS A 26 8.41 -7.18 -14.08
C CYS A 26 6.91 -6.89 -13.92
N TYR A 27 6.13 -7.17 -14.96
CA TYR A 27 4.68 -6.97 -14.94
C TYR A 27 3.98 -7.95 -13.99
N LYS A 28 4.42 -9.21 -13.95
CA LYS A 28 3.93 -10.22 -13.00
C LYS A 28 4.14 -9.75 -11.56
N GLU A 29 5.33 -9.24 -11.23
CA GLU A 29 5.64 -8.70 -9.91
C GLU A 29 4.77 -7.48 -9.57
N ARG A 30 4.67 -6.50 -10.47
CA ARG A 30 3.82 -5.30 -10.26
C ARG A 30 2.36 -5.64 -10.00
N LYS A 31 1.85 -6.71 -10.62
CA LYS A 31 0.47 -7.18 -10.43
C LYS A 31 0.26 -8.10 -9.22
N ALA A 32 1.30 -8.43 -8.46
CA ALA A 32 1.19 -9.33 -7.32
C ALA A 32 0.47 -8.71 -6.11
N GLY A 33 0.20 -7.39 -6.11
CA GLY A 33 -0.50 -6.71 -5.02
C GLY A 33 0.19 -6.93 -3.67
N ALA A 34 -0.53 -7.50 -2.71
CA ALA A 34 0.00 -7.85 -1.38
C ALA A 34 1.08 -8.94 -1.42
N GLY A 35 1.19 -9.71 -2.51
CA GLY A 35 2.26 -10.68 -2.69
C GLY A 35 3.64 -10.05 -2.97
N GLN A 36 3.72 -8.76 -3.29
CA GLN A 36 5.01 -8.08 -3.46
C GLN A 36 5.78 -8.03 -2.13
N THR A 37 7.08 -8.36 -2.18
CA THR A 37 7.94 -8.56 -1.00
C THR A 37 8.01 -7.36 -0.06
N LEU A 38 7.97 -6.13 -0.58
CA LEU A 38 8.23 -4.91 0.19
C LEU A 38 6.98 -4.07 0.50
N THR A 39 5.80 -4.44 0.00
CA THR A 39 4.58 -3.62 0.16
C THR A 39 3.98 -3.70 1.57
N ALA A 40 4.32 -4.74 2.33
CA ALA A 40 3.91 -4.90 3.73
C ALA A 40 4.50 -3.82 4.65
N LEU A 41 5.58 -3.15 4.27
CA LEU A 41 6.23 -2.12 5.10
C LEU A 41 5.51 -0.78 5.10
N GLY A 42 4.82 -0.43 4.01
CA GLY A 42 4.12 0.86 3.89
C GLY A 42 3.93 1.33 2.46
N LYS A 43 3.22 2.45 2.30
CA LYS A 43 2.95 3.04 0.99
C LYS A 43 4.17 3.83 0.51
N TRP A 44 4.56 3.57 -0.73
CA TRP A 44 5.46 4.41 -1.51
C TRP A 44 5.08 4.27 -2.98
N TRP A 45 5.20 5.34 -3.76
CA TRP A 45 4.66 5.38 -5.12
C TRP A 45 5.65 4.93 -6.20
N GLY A 46 6.94 4.86 -5.89
CA GLY A 46 8.00 4.39 -6.80
C GLY A 46 8.73 3.16 -6.25
N ARG A 47 8.35 1.95 -6.69
CA ARG A 47 9.10 0.72 -6.42
C ARG A 47 9.46 0.04 -7.73
N LYS A 48 10.74 -0.27 -7.91
CA LYS A 48 11.21 -1.07 -9.05
C LYS A 48 11.00 -2.56 -8.77
N PRO A 49 10.64 -3.36 -9.77
CA PRO A 49 10.59 -4.81 -9.64
C PRO A 49 11.96 -5.38 -9.21
N LEU A 50 11.99 -6.29 -8.24
CA LEU A 50 13.23 -6.91 -7.77
C LEU A 50 13.94 -7.67 -8.88
N ILE A 51 13.19 -8.36 -9.75
CA ILE A 51 13.77 -9.06 -10.90
C ILE A 51 14.49 -8.13 -11.88
N LEU A 52 14.04 -6.88 -12.01
CA LEU A 52 14.72 -5.88 -12.83
C LEU A 52 16.10 -5.54 -12.24
N VAL A 53 16.16 -5.26 -10.94
CA VAL A 53 17.41 -4.93 -10.25
C VAL A 53 18.39 -6.10 -10.34
N ARG A 54 17.90 -7.32 -10.12
CA ARG A 54 18.69 -8.56 -10.26
C ARG A 54 19.27 -8.71 -11.67
N ALA A 55 18.45 -8.50 -12.69
CA ALA A 55 18.89 -8.59 -14.08
C ALA A 55 19.92 -7.51 -14.43
N ILE A 56 19.76 -6.28 -13.94
CA ILE A 56 20.74 -5.20 -14.14
C ILE A 56 22.08 -5.56 -13.49
N LEU A 57 22.09 -5.99 -12.24
CA LEU A 57 23.32 -6.35 -11.53
C LEU A 57 24.06 -7.52 -12.20
N LEU A 58 23.33 -8.59 -12.52
CA LEU A 58 23.92 -9.69 -13.28
C LEU A 58 24.43 -9.21 -14.65
N GLY A 59 23.67 -8.33 -15.30
CA GLY A 59 23.97 -7.79 -16.62
C GLY A 59 25.23 -6.94 -16.67
N LEU A 60 25.50 -6.17 -15.63
CA LEU A 60 26.70 -5.33 -15.49
C LEU A 60 27.95 -6.15 -15.15
N LEU A 61 27.78 -7.28 -14.46
CA LEU A 61 28.90 -8.11 -13.97
C LEU A 61 29.27 -9.25 -14.92
N MET A 62 28.30 -9.82 -15.64
CA MET A 62 28.53 -10.90 -16.58
C MET A 62 29.25 -10.39 -17.84
N PRO A 63 30.42 -10.95 -18.22
CA PRO A 63 31.11 -10.57 -19.45
C PRO A 63 30.32 -11.02 -20.68
N ALA A 64 30.34 -10.22 -21.74
CA ALA A 64 29.91 -10.65 -23.07
C ALA A 64 31.03 -11.48 -23.72
N SER A 65 30.70 -12.71 -24.12
CA SER A 65 31.62 -13.62 -24.78
C SER A 65 31.52 -13.51 -26.31
N HIS A 66 32.28 -14.33 -27.01
CA HIS A 66 32.17 -14.48 -28.47
C HIS A 66 30.97 -15.33 -28.91
N ASP A 67 30.21 -15.91 -27.96
CA ASP A 67 28.98 -16.64 -28.22
C ASP A 67 27.78 -15.96 -27.53
N PRO A 68 27.14 -14.99 -28.21
CA PRO A 68 25.98 -14.29 -27.67
C PRO A 68 24.80 -15.22 -27.36
N HIS A 69 24.68 -16.35 -28.06
CA HIS A 69 23.57 -17.28 -27.79
C HIS A 69 23.79 -17.99 -26.46
N ALA A 70 24.99 -18.51 -26.21
CA ALA A 70 25.34 -19.14 -24.94
C ALA A 70 25.25 -18.13 -23.77
N ASP A 71 25.71 -16.90 -23.96
CA ASP A 71 25.57 -15.82 -22.98
C ASP A 71 24.10 -15.61 -22.58
N ARG A 72 23.20 -15.52 -23.56
CA ARG A 72 21.77 -15.30 -23.31
C ARG A 72 21.15 -16.47 -22.55
N GLU A 73 21.47 -17.69 -22.94
CA GLU A 73 20.95 -18.89 -22.28
C GLU A 73 21.41 -18.97 -20.81
N VAL A 74 22.69 -18.70 -20.55
CA VAL A 74 23.25 -18.68 -19.19
C VAL A 74 22.67 -17.54 -18.35
N PHE A 75 22.50 -16.35 -18.94
CA PHE A 75 21.88 -15.22 -18.28
C PHE A 75 20.42 -15.52 -17.88
N LEU A 76 19.64 -16.10 -18.79
CA LEU A 76 18.25 -16.51 -18.51
C LEU A 76 18.19 -17.64 -17.49
N ALA A 77 19.09 -18.62 -17.57
CA ALA A 77 19.17 -19.72 -16.60
C ALA A 77 19.47 -19.21 -15.18
N ALA A 78 20.43 -18.29 -15.04
CA ALA A 78 20.74 -17.67 -13.75
C ALA A 78 19.54 -16.93 -13.14
N LEU A 79 18.71 -16.30 -13.97
CA LEU A 79 17.48 -15.64 -13.55
C LEU A 79 16.26 -16.57 -13.47
N THR A 80 16.42 -17.87 -13.77
CA THR A 80 15.33 -18.87 -13.84
C THR A 80 14.22 -18.51 -14.84
N MET A 81 14.60 -17.90 -15.95
CA MET A 81 13.77 -17.44 -17.07
C MET A 81 13.93 -18.31 -18.33
N ASP A 82 14.73 -19.38 -18.24
CA ASP A 82 14.83 -20.46 -19.21
C ASP A 82 13.75 -21.53 -18.97
N ASP A 83 13.62 -22.50 -19.88
CA ASP A 83 12.57 -23.53 -19.81
C ASP A 83 12.68 -24.38 -18.53
N GLU A 84 13.91 -24.71 -18.12
CA GLU A 84 14.18 -25.45 -16.89
C GLU A 84 13.81 -24.63 -15.64
N GLY A 85 14.21 -23.35 -15.60
CA GLY A 85 13.86 -22.42 -14.53
C GLY A 85 12.36 -22.22 -14.40
N MET A 86 11.63 -22.06 -15.51
CA MET A 86 10.18 -21.92 -15.49
C MET A 86 9.47 -23.18 -14.98
N LEU A 87 9.96 -24.38 -15.34
CA LEU A 87 9.45 -25.64 -14.81
C LEU A 87 9.70 -25.79 -13.31
N ARG A 88 10.86 -25.32 -12.82
CA ARG A 88 11.17 -25.29 -11.38
C ARG A 88 10.26 -24.33 -10.62
N ARG A 89 9.87 -23.23 -11.26
CA ARG A 89 8.93 -22.24 -10.73
C ARG A 89 7.46 -22.66 -10.86
N LEU A 90 7.15 -23.78 -11.52
CA LEU A 90 5.77 -24.19 -11.78
C LEU A 90 5.04 -24.47 -10.47
N GLN A 91 3.92 -23.78 -10.23
CA GLN A 91 3.12 -23.98 -9.03
C GLN A 91 2.48 -25.37 -9.01
N PRO A 92 2.44 -26.05 -7.84
CA PRO A 92 1.80 -27.35 -7.70
C PRO A 92 0.36 -27.34 -8.22
N GLY A 93 0.01 -28.34 -9.05
CA GLY A 93 -1.35 -28.49 -9.57
C GLY A 93 -1.72 -27.56 -10.75
N LYS A 94 -0.83 -26.66 -11.18
CA LYS A 94 -1.02 -25.77 -12.34
C LYS A 94 -0.17 -26.20 -13.54
N PRO A 95 -0.64 -26.05 -14.79
CA PRO A 95 -1.98 -25.62 -15.19
C PRO A 95 -3.08 -26.65 -14.85
N SER A 96 -4.34 -26.21 -14.88
CA SER A 96 -5.53 -27.04 -14.67
C SER A 96 -5.71 -28.07 -15.79
N ALA A 97 -6.57 -29.08 -15.58
CA ALA A 97 -6.82 -30.12 -16.59
C ALA A 97 -7.27 -29.55 -17.94
N SER A 98 -8.16 -28.53 -17.90
CA SER A 98 -8.65 -27.86 -19.10
C SER A 98 -7.55 -27.12 -19.85
N GLU A 99 -6.69 -26.42 -19.11
CA GLU A 99 -5.55 -25.70 -19.70
C GLU A 99 -4.55 -26.69 -20.30
N VAL A 100 -4.20 -27.78 -19.60
CA VAL A 100 -3.31 -28.82 -20.12
C VAL A 100 -3.89 -29.44 -21.40
N TYR A 101 -5.18 -29.75 -21.43
CA TYR A 101 -5.86 -30.34 -22.60
C TYR A 101 -5.74 -29.47 -23.86
N ALA A 102 -5.80 -28.14 -23.72
CA ALA A 102 -5.69 -27.20 -24.83
C ALA A 102 -4.37 -27.38 -25.62
N TYR A 103 -3.27 -27.69 -24.92
CA TYR A 103 -1.93 -27.89 -25.52
C TYR A 103 -1.54 -29.36 -25.70
N CYS A 104 -2.46 -30.30 -25.45
CA CYS A 104 -2.27 -31.72 -25.75
C CYS A 104 -2.56 -32.03 -27.21
N ILE A 105 -1.77 -32.92 -27.81
CA ILE A 105 -2.10 -33.50 -29.13
C ILE A 105 -3.26 -34.51 -29.01
N PRO A 106 -3.97 -34.86 -30.11
CA PRO A 106 -5.14 -35.75 -30.05
C PRO A 106 -4.92 -37.07 -29.29
N ARG A 107 -3.75 -37.70 -29.47
CA ARG A 107 -3.38 -38.93 -28.75
C ARG A 107 -3.30 -38.72 -27.24
N GLU A 108 -2.67 -37.64 -26.79
CA GLU A 108 -2.56 -37.30 -25.36
C GLU A 108 -3.94 -36.95 -24.79
N ARG A 109 -4.78 -36.22 -25.56
CA ARG A 109 -6.16 -35.91 -25.18
C ARG A 109 -6.97 -37.17 -24.92
N ALA A 110 -6.92 -38.15 -25.83
CA ALA A 110 -7.63 -39.42 -25.69
C ALA A 110 -7.06 -40.30 -24.55
N GLN A 111 -5.75 -40.22 -24.29
CA GLN A 111 -5.10 -41.00 -23.25
C GLN A 111 -5.42 -40.48 -21.85
N TYR A 112 -5.30 -39.18 -21.62
CA TYR A 112 -5.28 -38.60 -20.27
C TYR A 112 -6.58 -37.92 -19.85
N PHE A 113 -7.50 -37.64 -20.76
CA PHE A 113 -8.67 -36.80 -20.47
C PHE A 113 -10.00 -37.44 -20.89
N THR A 114 -11.06 -36.99 -20.24
CA THR A 114 -12.45 -37.22 -20.62
C THR A 114 -13.16 -35.87 -20.70
N VAL A 115 -14.00 -35.69 -21.71
CA VAL A 115 -14.78 -34.45 -21.90
C VAL A 115 -16.26 -34.78 -21.74
N ASN A 116 -16.87 -34.29 -20.66
CA ASN A 116 -18.29 -34.51 -20.35
C ASN A 116 -18.99 -33.15 -20.25
N ASN A 117 -20.04 -32.94 -21.06
CA ASN A 117 -20.79 -31.67 -21.11
C ASN A 117 -19.88 -30.43 -21.25
N GLY A 118 -18.86 -30.51 -22.11
CA GLY A 118 -17.88 -29.44 -22.32
C GLY A 118 -16.83 -29.26 -21.21
N LYS A 119 -16.92 -30.02 -20.11
CA LYS A 119 -15.93 -29.97 -19.01
C LYS A 119 -14.84 -31.01 -19.23
N VAL A 120 -13.60 -30.53 -19.31
CA VAL A 120 -12.39 -31.37 -19.39
C VAL A 120 -12.03 -31.86 -18.00
N GLN A 121 -11.88 -33.18 -17.84
CA GLN A 121 -11.45 -33.83 -16.61
C GLN A 121 -10.34 -34.83 -16.89
N TRP A 122 -9.51 -35.09 -15.87
CA TRP A 122 -8.56 -36.20 -15.91
C TRP A 122 -9.32 -37.52 -16.01
N ARG A 123 -8.88 -38.40 -16.93
CA ARG A 123 -9.46 -39.74 -17.07
C ARG A 123 -9.26 -40.54 -15.77
N ARG A 124 -10.27 -41.30 -15.38
CA ARG A 124 -10.21 -42.18 -14.20
C ARG A 124 -9.05 -43.18 -14.37
N GLY A 125 -8.20 -43.31 -13.36
CA GLY A 125 -7.05 -44.21 -13.37
C GLY A 125 -5.72 -43.57 -13.80
N VAL A 126 -5.70 -42.32 -14.28
CA VAL A 126 -4.43 -41.61 -14.56
C VAL A 126 -3.72 -41.29 -13.25
N SER A 127 -2.49 -41.78 -13.11
CA SER A 127 -1.65 -41.61 -11.93
C SER A 127 -1.26 -40.14 -11.70
N ALA A 128 -0.86 -39.78 -10.48
CA ALA A 128 -0.38 -38.43 -10.21
C ALA A 128 0.88 -38.09 -11.02
N ALA A 129 1.78 -39.06 -11.21
CA ALA A 129 2.99 -38.91 -12.00
C ALA A 129 2.68 -38.66 -13.49
N ASP A 130 1.72 -39.39 -14.06
CA ASP A 130 1.29 -39.18 -15.45
C ASP A 130 0.66 -37.80 -15.65
N ARG A 131 -0.15 -37.34 -14.68
CA ARG A 131 -0.74 -35.99 -14.71
C ARG A 131 0.35 -34.93 -14.67
N ASP A 132 1.37 -35.10 -13.83
CA ASP A 132 2.48 -34.17 -13.74
C ASP A 132 3.31 -34.15 -15.03
N HIS A 133 3.61 -35.33 -15.58
CA HIS A 133 4.32 -35.48 -16.84
C HIS A 133 3.64 -34.76 -18.01
N ILE A 134 2.34 -35.02 -18.22
CA ILE A 134 1.61 -34.38 -19.32
C ILE A 134 1.41 -32.88 -19.06
N ARG A 135 1.26 -32.47 -17.80
CA ARG A 135 1.19 -31.06 -17.40
C ARG A 135 2.49 -30.32 -17.74
N ARG A 136 3.65 -30.86 -17.36
CA ARG A 136 4.96 -30.29 -17.70
C ARG A 136 5.17 -30.18 -19.20
N ARG A 137 4.76 -31.21 -19.95
CA ARG A 137 4.85 -31.21 -21.42
C ARG A 137 3.94 -30.15 -22.05
N ALA A 138 2.69 -30.04 -21.62
CA ALA A 138 1.77 -29.01 -22.09
C ALA A 138 2.28 -27.61 -21.74
N PHE A 139 2.81 -27.44 -20.52
CA PHE A 139 3.40 -26.19 -20.06
C PHE A 139 4.56 -25.73 -20.97
N LEU A 140 5.46 -26.62 -21.38
CA LEU A 140 6.56 -26.27 -22.31
C LEU A 140 6.08 -25.89 -23.72
N ARG A 141 4.85 -26.28 -24.11
CA ARG A 141 4.25 -25.88 -25.39
C ARG A 141 3.54 -24.51 -25.31
N MET A 142 3.33 -23.97 -24.12
CA MET A 142 2.74 -22.65 -23.92
C MET A 142 3.75 -21.54 -24.25
N SER A 143 3.23 -20.39 -24.67
CA SER A 143 4.03 -19.16 -24.77
C SER A 143 4.57 -18.76 -23.39
N TYR A 144 5.59 -17.89 -23.37
CA TYR A 144 6.19 -17.41 -22.12
C TYR A 144 5.16 -16.74 -21.21
N ASP A 145 4.26 -15.91 -21.76
CA ASP A 145 3.24 -15.18 -21.00
C ASP A 145 2.20 -16.10 -20.36
N GLU A 146 1.81 -17.15 -21.06
CA GLU A 146 0.91 -18.18 -20.54
C GLU A 146 1.58 -18.96 -19.41
N ARG A 147 2.83 -19.38 -19.60
CA ARG A 147 3.63 -20.05 -18.57
C ARG A 147 3.73 -19.22 -17.30
N LEU A 148 4.00 -17.92 -17.41
CA LEU A 148 4.14 -17.01 -16.26
C LEU A 148 2.92 -16.97 -15.34
N ARG A 149 1.71 -17.20 -15.86
CA ARG A 149 0.48 -17.24 -15.03
C ARG A 149 0.49 -18.41 -14.04
N HIS A 150 1.31 -19.42 -14.30
CA HIS A 150 1.41 -20.65 -13.51
C HIS A 150 2.72 -20.74 -12.72
N CYS A 151 3.68 -19.86 -12.96
CA CYS A 151 4.95 -19.84 -12.24
C CYS A 151 4.87 -19.01 -10.96
N LEU A 152 5.70 -19.35 -9.98
CA LEU A 152 6.21 -18.44 -8.96
C LEU A 152 7.12 -17.39 -9.61
N ARG A 153 7.35 -16.27 -8.95
CA ARG A 153 8.31 -15.25 -9.38
C ARG A 153 9.74 -15.69 -9.05
N PRO A 154 10.76 -15.17 -9.75
CA PRO A 154 12.15 -15.59 -9.54
C PRO A 154 12.67 -15.34 -8.11
N GLU A 155 12.10 -14.39 -7.39
CA GLU A 155 12.45 -14.08 -6.01
C GLU A 155 11.85 -15.03 -4.96
N GLU A 156 10.89 -15.89 -5.35
CA GLU A 156 10.15 -16.81 -4.47
C GLU A 156 10.75 -18.22 -4.44
N ILE A 157 11.89 -18.45 -5.10
CA ILE A 157 12.61 -19.72 -5.13
C ILE A 157 14.11 -19.51 -4.91
N ASP A 158 14.82 -20.56 -4.52
CA ASP A 158 16.28 -20.53 -4.25
C ASP A 158 17.16 -20.40 -5.52
N GLY A 159 16.55 -20.13 -6.68
CA GLY A 159 17.25 -19.94 -7.95
C GLY A 159 17.41 -21.21 -8.79
N PRO A 160 18.47 -21.27 -9.64
CA PRO A 160 18.69 -22.34 -10.62
C PRO A 160 18.83 -23.74 -10.00
N SER A 161 18.63 -24.77 -10.81
CA SER A 161 18.89 -26.16 -10.40
C SER A 161 20.40 -26.45 -10.32
N PRO A 162 20.83 -27.54 -9.66
CA PRO A 162 22.22 -27.98 -9.71
C PRO A 162 22.75 -28.20 -11.14
N GLU A 163 21.89 -28.65 -12.06
CA GLU A 163 22.27 -28.86 -13.46
C GLU A 163 22.45 -27.54 -14.20
N ALA A 164 21.54 -26.59 -14.00
CA ALA A 164 21.69 -25.24 -14.53
C ALA A 164 22.97 -24.57 -13.99
N TRP A 165 23.28 -24.73 -12.70
CA TRP A 165 24.52 -24.24 -12.11
C TRP A 165 25.77 -24.83 -12.77
N ARG A 166 25.78 -26.13 -13.11
CA ARG A 166 26.90 -26.73 -13.87
C ARG A 166 27.12 -26.03 -15.21
N ARG A 167 26.04 -25.76 -15.96
CA ARG A 167 26.12 -25.04 -17.25
C ARG A 167 26.58 -23.59 -17.09
N ILE A 168 25.99 -22.87 -16.13
CA ILE A 168 26.33 -21.48 -15.81
C ILE A 168 27.82 -21.38 -15.45
N ASN A 169 28.29 -22.24 -14.56
CA ASN A 169 29.68 -22.27 -14.10
C ASN A 169 30.67 -22.64 -15.21
N ALA A 170 30.32 -23.59 -16.08
CA ALA A 170 31.17 -23.95 -17.20
C ALA A 170 31.36 -22.78 -18.18
N HIS A 171 30.28 -22.05 -18.47
CA HIS A 171 30.33 -20.90 -19.38
C HIS A 171 31.04 -19.68 -18.77
N LEU A 172 30.74 -19.38 -17.50
CA LEU A 172 31.30 -18.22 -16.81
C LEU A 172 32.65 -18.50 -16.16
N GLY A 173 33.13 -19.75 -16.16
CA GLY A 173 34.33 -20.16 -15.43
C GLY A 173 34.22 -19.88 -13.93
N THR A 174 33.02 -20.06 -13.35
CA THR A 174 32.74 -19.86 -11.91
C THR A 174 32.54 -21.20 -11.20
N SER A 175 32.32 -21.17 -9.90
CA SER A 175 32.01 -22.35 -9.06
C SER A 175 30.79 -22.11 -8.16
N ALA A 176 29.92 -21.18 -8.55
CA ALA A 176 28.79 -20.73 -7.74
C ALA A 176 27.68 -21.78 -7.65
N SER A 177 27.07 -21.86 -6.47
CA SER A 177 25.89 -22.69 -6.17
C SER A 177 24.66 -21.85 -5.83
N SER A 178 24.82 -20.52 -5.75
CA SER A 178 23.77 -19.56 -5.46
C SER A 178 24.02 -18.25 -6.22
N LEU A 179 22.97 -17.42 -6.36
CA LEU A 179 23.10 -16.09 -6.96
C LEU A 179 24.08 -15.19 -6.20
N PRO A 180 24.09 -15.14 -4.85
CA PRO A 180 25.10 -14.36 -4.12
C PRO A 180 26.54 -14.81 -4.41
N GLU A 181 26.79 -16.11 -4.49
CA GLU A 181 28.13 -16.62 -4.85
C GLU A 181 28.51 -16.25 -6.28
N LEU A 182 27.57 -16.30 -7.22
CA LEU A 182 27.81 -15.91 -8.60
C LEU A 182 28.16 -14.42 -8.70
N ILE A 183 27.35 -13.56 -8.07
CA ILE A 183 27.56 -12.11 -8.06
C ILE A 183 28.89 -11.74 -7.41
N ARG A 184 29.25 -12.39 -6.29
CA ARG A 184 30.57 -12.24 -5.66
C ARG A 184 31.70 -12.62 -6.61
N GLN A 185 31.67 -13.81 -7.21
CA GLN A 185 32.75 -14.29 -8.10
C GLN A 185 32.90 -13.43 -9.36
N LEU A 186 31.79 -12.95 -9.93
CA LEU A 186 31.83 -12.02 -11.07
C LEU A 186 32.35 -10.65 -10.66
N GLY A 187 31.94 -10.14 -9.49
CA GLY A 187 32.46 -8.91 -8.89
C GLY A 187 33.97 -8.97 -8.64
N GLU A 188 34.46 -10.03 -8.00
CA GLU A 188 35.89 -10.23 -7.75
C GLU A 188 36.69 -10.25 -9.05
N ARG A 189 36.13 -10.85 -10.12
CA ARG A 189 36.79 -10.89 -11.43
C ARG A 189 36.77 -9.56 -12.16
N ARG A 190 35.67 -8.80 -12.10
CA ARG A 190 35.49 -7.58 -12.91
C ARG A 190 35.93 -6.31 -12.18
N LEU A 191 35.74 -6.27 -10.86
CA LEU A 191 35.93 -5.12 -9.99
C LEU A 191 37.04 -5.34 -8.93
N GLY A 192 37.55 -6.56 -8.81
CA GLY A 192 38.58 -6.92 -7.82
C GLY A 192 38.05 -7.05 -6.39
N ARG A 193 36.72 -7.00 -6.17
CA ARG A 193 36.07 -7.00 -4.85
C ARG A 193 34.61 -7.46 -4.93
N VAL A 194 33.98 -7.66 -3.77
CA VAL A 194 32.51 -7.75 -3.68
C VAL A 194 31.89 -6.45 -4.20
N PRO A 195 30.89 -6.50 -5.11
CA PRO A 195 30.34 -5.27 -5.68
C PRO A 195 29.74 -4.34 -4.61
N ARG A 196 30.09 -3.06 -4.70
CA ARG A 196 29.43 -1.98 -3.97
C ARG A 196 28.38 -1.33 -4.85
N VAL A 197 27.12 -1.36 -4.41
CA VAL A 197 25.97 -0.87 -5.19
C VAL A 197 25.35 0.32 -4.48
N GLY A 198 25.34 1.47 -5.14
CA GLY A 198 24.78 2.71 -4.65
C GLY A 198 23.42 3.06 -5.26
N ASP A 199 22.52 3.60 -4.45
CA ASP A 199 21.29 4.27 -4.89
C ASP A 199 21.07 5.56 -4.09
N ALA A 200 21.08 6.71 -4.78
CA ALA A 200 20.93 8.03 -4.17
C ALA A 200 19.47 8.54 -4.15
N PHE A 201 18.53 7.76 -4.67
CA PHE A 201 17.09 8.03 -4.68
C PHE A 201 16.33 6.75 -4.33
N CYS A 202 16.68 6.16 -3.20
CA CYS A 202 16.32 4.77 -2.91
C CYS A 202 14.82 4.52 -2.73
N GLY A 203 14.02 5.57 -2.45
CA GLY A 203 12.58 5.51 -2.45
C GLY A 203 12.04 4.37 -1.57
N GLY A 204 11.31 3.44 -2.19
CA GLY A 204 10.72 2.29 -1.50
C GLY A 204 11.69 1.13 -1.21
N GLY A 205 12.98 1.28 -1.54
CA GLY A 205 14.07 0.38 -1.14
C GLY A 205 14.37 -0.80 -2.07
N SER A 206 13.70 -0.93 -3.22
CA SER A 206 13.84 -2.12 -4.09
C SER A 206 15.28 -2.39 -4.55
N ILE A 207 15.99 -1.35 -4.97
CA ILE A 207 17.35 -1.46 -5.50
C ILE A 207 18.35 -1.91 -4.42
N PRO A 208 18.50 -1.18 -3.29
CA PRO A 208 19.44 -1.59 -2.26
C PRO A 208 19.04 -2.92 -1.62
N PHE A 209 17.74 -3.21 -1.49
CA PHE A 209 17.26 -4.49 -0.98
C PHE A 209 17.71 -5.66 -1.85
N GLU A 210 17.47 -5.61 -3.17
CA GLU A 210 17.89 -6.71 -4.04
C GLU A 210 19.42 -6.81 -4.15
N ALA A 211 20.13 -5.68 -4.14
CA ALA A 211 21.59 -5.69 -4.11
C ALA A 211 22.13 -6.41 -2.86
N ALA A 212 21.65 -6.06 -1.67
CA ALA A 212 22.03 -6.73 -0.43
C ALA A 212 21.60 -8.21 -0.42
N ARG A 213 20.44 -8.55 -0.98
CA ARG A 213 20.00 -9.94 -1.13
C ARG A 213 20.90 -10.77 -2.03
N LEU A 214 21.46 -10.15 -3.05
CA LEU A 214 22.45 -10.74 -3.95
C LEU A 214 23.89 -10.72 -3.38
N GLY A 215 24.08 -10.31 -2.13
CA GLY A 215 25.39 -10.35 -1.47
C GLY A 215 26.29 -9.15 -1.75
N CYS A 216 25.80 -8.12 -2.44
CA CYS A 216 26.54 -6.87 -2.62
C CYS A 216 26.61 -6.06 -1.32
N GLU A 217 27.61 -5.17 -1.22
CA GLU A 217 27.57 -4.09 -0.24
C GLU A 217 26.60 -3.00 -0.75
N ALA A 218 25.44 -2.87 -0.11
CA ALA A 218 24.40 -1.95 -0.56
C ALA A 218 24.49 -0.59 0.16
N TYR A 219 24.56 0.50 -0.58
CA TYR A 219 24.55 1.85 -0.04
C TYR A 219 23.34 2.60 -0.57
N ALA A 220 22.52 3.14 0.33
CA ALA A 220 21.29 3.80 -0.03
C ALA A 220 21.13 5.15 0.67
N SER A 221 20.64 6.11 -0.10
CA SER A 221 20.15 7.36 0.45
C SER A 221 18.90 7.83 -0.28
N ASP A 222 18.14 8.65 0.43
CA ASP A 222 17.06 9.42 -0.13
C ASP A 222 16.97 10.75 0.63
N LEU A 223 16.52 11.79 -0.05
CA LEU A 223 16.26 13.07 0.60
C LEU A 223 15.08 12.95 1.58
N SER A 224 14.11 12.08 1.30
CA SER A 224 12.94 11.85 2.14
C SER A 224 13.26 10.88 3.29
N PRO A 225 13.14 11.31 4.56
CA PRO A 225 13.33 10.41 5.69
C PRO A 225 12.29 9.27 5.74
N VAL A 226 11.13 9.45 5.10
CA VAL A 226 10.10 8.41 4.97
C VAL A 226 10.56 7.31 4.00
N ALA A 227 11.12 7.68 2.85
CA ALA A 227 11.72 6.74 1.90
C ALA A 227 12.88 5.98 2.54
N THR A 228 13.75 6.69 3.24
CA THR A 228 14.86 6.11 3.97
C THR A 228 14.39 5.10 5.02
N LEU A 229 13.36 5.42 5.81
CA LEU A 229 12.80 4.50 6.80
C LEU A 229 12.19 3.25 6.16
N LEU A 230 11.51 3.38 5.02
CA LEU A 230 11.00 2.24 4.25
C LEU A 230 12.13 1.37 3.70
N THR A 231 13.20 1.99 3.22
CA THR A 231 14.39 1.29 2.71
C THR A 231 15.13 0.57 3.83
N TRP A 232 15.32 1.21 4.98
CA TRP A 232 15.81 0.55 6.18
C TRP A 232 14.89 -0.61 6.59
N GLY A 233 13.57 -0.43 6.54
CA GLY A 233 12.60 -1.48 6.83
C GLY A 233 12.74 -2.70 5.90
N ALA A 234 13.01 -2.47 4.61
CA ALA A 234 13.25 -3.53 3.64
C ALA A 234 14.50 -4.34 4.00
N LEU A 235 15.60 -3.67 4.34
CA LEU A 235 16.89 -4.31 4.63
C LEU A 235 16.93 -4.94 6.02
N ALA A 236 16.45 -4.24 7.05
CA ALA A 236 16.55 -4.65 8.44
C ALA A 236 15.43 -5.60 8.87
N LEU A 237 14.19 -5.40 8.39
CA LEU A 237 13.03 -6.18 8.84
C LEU A 237 12.77 -7.36 7.91
N THR A 238 12.47 -7.08 6.63
CA THR A 238 12.24 -8.12 5.61
C THR A 238 13.52 -8.90 5.31
N GLY A 239 14.65 -8.18 5.25
CA GLY A 239 15.99 -8.75 5.07
C GLY A 239 16.60 -9.38 6.32
N GLY A 240 16.04 -9.14 7.51
CA GLY A 240 16.58 -9.61 8.79
C GLY A 240 16.39 -11.10 9.08
N GLY A 241 15.64 -11.82 8.24
CA GLY A 241 15.38 -13.26 8.40
C GLY A 241 14.21 -13.57 9.34
N GLU A 242 13.94 -14.87 9.51
CA GLU A 242 12.77 -15.37 10.24
C GLU A 242 12.72 -14.89 11.70
N ALA A 243 13.86 -14.87 12.39
CA ALA A 243 13.94 -14.45 13.78
C ALA A 243 13.54 -12.98 13.97
N VAL A 244 13.95 -12.10 13.05
CA VAL A 244 13.60 -10.67 13.09
C VAL A 244 12.11 -10.48 12.79
N VAL A 245 11.60 -11.12 11.74
CA VAL A 245 10.17 -11.06 11.39
C VAL A 245 9.30 -11.58 12.53
N ALA A 246 9.69 -12.68 13.18
CA ALA A 246 8.97 -13.23 14.33
C ALA A 246 8.97 -12.27 15.54
N ARG A 247 10.10 -11.62 15.84
CA ARG A 247 10.19 -10.60 16.90
C ARG A 247 9.26 -9.41 16.64
N VAL A 248 9.28 -8.89 15.41
CA VAL A 248 8.39 -7.78 15.00
C VAL A 248 6.93 -8.19 15.11
N ALA A 249 6.56 -9.38 14.63
CA ALA A 249 5.20 -9.89 14.74
C ALA A 249 4.75 -10.03 16.21
N ALA A 250 5.64 -10.50 17.09
CA ALA A 250 5.37 -10.56 18.53
C ALA A 250 5.17 -9.18 19.16
N ALA A 251 5.96 -8.17 18.75
CA ALA A 251 5.80 -6.79 19.22
C ALA A 251 4.49 -6.16 18.71
N GLN A 252 4.17 -6.32 17.43
CA GLN A 252 2.90 -5.90 16.84
C GLN A 252 1.72 -6.48 17.62
N ARG A 253 1.71 -7.80 17.84
CA ARG A 253 0.67 -8.51 18.59
C ARG A 253 0.54 -8.01 20.02
N ARG A 254 1.65 -7.89 20.75
CA ARG A 254 1.67 -7.42 22.14
C ARG A 254 1.06 -6.02 22.26
N VAL A 255 1.52 -5.08 21.43
CA VAL A 255 1.03 -3.70 21.43
C VAL A 255 -0.45 -3.66 21.05
N PHE A 256 -0.84 -4.38 20.01
CA PHE A 256 -2.22 -4.38 19.54
C PHE A 256 -3.19 -4.97 20.58
N GLU A 257 -2.82 -6.05 21.27
CA GLU A 257 -3.64 -6.64 22.33
C GLU A 257 -3.78 -5.72 23.57
N ASP A 258 -2.73 -4.94 23.90
CA ASP A 258 -2.81 -3.92 24.96
C ASP A 258 -3.79 -2.80 24.56
N VAL A 259 -3.72 -2.33 23.31
CA VAL A 259 -4.66 -1.34 22.77
C VAL A 259 -6.09 -1.88 22.75
N ARG A 260 -6.30 -3.10 22.26
CA ARG A 260 -7.62 -3.73 22.21
C ARG A 260 -8.25 -3.83 23.60
N ARG A 261 -7.47 -4.20 24.61
CA ARG A 261 -7.93 -4.25 26.01
C ARG A 261 -8.32 -2.87 26.52
N GLN A 262 -7.50 -1.85 26.26
CA GLN A 262 -7.80 -0.50 26.69
C GLN A 262 -9.08 0.06 26.04
N VAL A 263 -9.32 -0.25 24.77
CA VAL A 263 -10.53 0.15 24.03
C VAL A 263 -11.78 -0.55 24.58
N GLU A 264 -11.66 -1.84 24.93
CA GLU A 264 -12.73 -2.58 25.61
C GLU A 264 -13.03 -1.97 26.99
N GLU A 265 -12.01 -1.62 27.79
CA GLU A 265 -12.18 -0.95 29.08
C GLU A 265 -12.88 0.41 28.95
N TRP A 266 -12.65 1.15 27.86
CA TRP A 266 -13.36 2.40 27.59
C TRP A 266 -14.82 2.19 27.16
N GLY A 267 -15.20 0.99 26.72
CA GLY A 267 -16.57 0.66 26.31
C GLY A 267 -17.05 1.41 25.06
N ILE A 268 -16.13 1.88 24.21
CA ILE A 268 -16.44 2.78 23.08
C ILE A 268 -16.78 2.07 21.76
N GLU A 269 -16.69 0.74 21.70
CA GLU A 269 -16.94 -0.06 20.49
C GLU A 269 -17.85 -1.28 20.71
N ARG A 270 -18.49 -1.40 21.88
CA ARG A 270 -19.47 -2.45 22.17
C ARG A 270 -20.81 -1.82 22.50
N ASN A 271 -21.88 -2.31 21.86
CA ASN A 271 -23.23 -1.84 22.12
C ASN A 271 -23.92 -2.63 23.25
N GLU A 272 -25.15 -2.22 23.56
CA GLU A 272 -26.01 -2.79 24.60
C GLU A 272 -26.35 -4.27 24.34
N GLU A 273 -26.43 -4.68 23.07
CA GLU A 273 -26.65 -6.06 22.65
C GLU A 273 -25.38 -6.93 22.72
N GLY A 274 -24.22 -6.34 23.03
CA GLY A 274 -22.93 -7.02 23.09
C GLY A 274 -22.24 -7.16 21.72
N TRP A 275 -22.79 -6.57 20.66
CA TRP A 275 -22.16 -6.49 19.35
C TRP A 275 -20.96 -5.54 19.36
N ILE A 276 -20.02 -5.80 18.46
CA ILE A 276 -18.75 -5.07 18.36
C ILE A 276 -18.76 -4.27 17.06
N ALA A 277 -18.38 -2.99 17.11
CA ALA A 277 -18.31 -2.17 15.91
C ALA A 277 -17.19 -2.67 14.96
N ASP A 278 -17.52 -2.82 13.68
CA ASP A 278 -16.59 -3.16 12.59
C ASP A 278 -16.16 -1.91 11.81
N ALA A 279 -17.10 -1.00 11.56
CA ALA A 279 -16.88 0.21 10.78
C ALA A 279 -17.86 1.32 11.18
N TYR A 280 -17.40 2.56 11.08
CA TYR A 280 -18.18 3.77 11.30
C TYR A 280 -18.17 4.59 10.03
N LEU A 281 -19.34 4.97 9.52
CA LEU A 281 -19.47 5.76 8.29
C LEU A 281 -19.94 7.16 8.65
N TYR A 282 -19.13 8.15 8.26
CA TYR A 282 -19.38 9.56 8.50
C TYR A 282 -19.67 10.25 7.18
N CYS A 283 -20.48 11.31 7.25
CA CYS A 283 -20.69 12.24 6.15
C CYS A 283 -20.52 13.67 6.67
N HIS A 284 -20.21 14.58 5.76
CA HIS A 284 -20.27 16.00 6.02
C HIS A 284 -21.72 16.49 5.92
N GLU A 285 -22.08 17.50 6.71
CA GLU A 285 -23.39 18.14 6.67
C GLU A 285 -23.19 19.65 6.50
N VAL A 286 -23.96 20.29 5.63
CA VAL A 286 -23.81 21.71 5.30
C VAL A 286 -25.16 22.40 5.29
N LEU A 287 -25.19 23.68 5.65
CA LEU A 287 -26.38 24.52 5.44
C LEU A 287 -26.41 24.96 3.98
N ASP A 288 -27.37 24.45 3.22
CA ASP A 288 -27.55 24.85 1.82
C ASP A 288 -28.16 26.26 1.74
N PRO A 289 -27.44 27.28 1.25
CA PRO A 289 -27.93 28.65 1.19
C PRO A 289 -29.15 28.85 0.26
N LEU A 290 -29.38 27.92 -0.68
CA LEU A 290 -30.51 28.01 -1.60
C LEU A 290 -31.84 27.67 -0.91
N THR A 291 -31.84 26.57 -0.15
CA THR A 291 -33.04 26.02 0.50
C THR A 291 -33.16 26.42 1.97
N GLY A 292 -32.04 26.72 2.63
CA GLY A 292 -31.97 26.97 4.07
C GLY A 292 -32.05 25.70 4.92
N TRP A 293 -31.78 24.52 4.32
CA TRP A 293 -31.77 23.22 4.99
C TRP A 293 -30.36 22.74 5.27
N TRP A 294 -30.17 22.04 6.38
CA TRP A 294 -28.97 21.27 6.66
C TRP A 294 -29.02 19.96 5.89
N VAL A 295 -28.11 19.78 4.94
CA VAL A 295 -28.09 18.65 4.00
C VAL A 295 -26.88 17.76 4.30
N PRO A 296 -27.08 16.49 4.67
CA PRO A 296 -26.00 15.53 4.77
C PRO A 296 -25.52 15.17 3.36
N LEU A 297 -24.22 15.02 3.17
CA LEU A 297 -23.58 14.93 1.86
C LEU A 297 -23.08 13.51 1.59
N ALA A 298 -23.57 12.93 0.49
CA ALA A 298 -23.01 11.69 -0.05
C ALA A 298 -23.13 11.68 -1.58
N PRO A 299 -22.16 11.12 -2.31
CA PRO A 299 -22.27 10.93 -3.75
C PRO A 299 -23.36 9.90 -4.10
N SER A 300 -23.73 9.04 -3.15
CA SER A 300 -24.79 8.05 -3.26
C SER A 300 -25.15 7.56 -1.86
N TRP A 301 -26.41 7.19 -1.64
CA TRP A 301 -26.87 6.64 -0.37
C TRP A 301 -26.88 5.10 -0.34
N VAL A 302 -26.14 4.44 -1.24
CA VAL A 302 -25.90 3.00 -1.19
C VAL A 302 -24.71 2.71 -0.27
N ILE A 303 -24.94 1.90 0.77
CA ILE A 303 -23.93 1.49 1.75
C ILE A 303 -23.33 0.13 1.37
N ALA A 304 -24.15 -0.83 0.94
CA ALA A 304 -23.71 -2.15 0.48
C ALA A 304 -24.48 -2.56 -0.78
N SER A 305 -23.79 -2.93 -1.85
CA SER A 305 -24.42 -3.12 -3.17
C SER A 305 -24.64 -4.56 -3.61
N HIS A 306 -24.17 -5.57 -2.86
CA HIS A 306 -24.24 -6.97 -3.27
C HIS A 306 -25.02 -7.85 -2.32
N GLN A 307 -24.35 -8.51 -1.37
CA GLN A 307 -24.99 -9.55 -0.56
C GLN A 307 -25.98 -8.94 0.42
N ASN A 308 -25.59 -7.87 1.10
CA ASN A 308 -26.37 -7.27 2.18
C ASN A 308 -27.41 -6.23 1.72
N ARG A 309 -27.28 -5.69 0.48
CA ARG A 309 -28.14 -4.63 -0.12
C ARG A 309 -28.64 -3.63 0.92
N VAL A 310 -27.77 -2.69 1.30
CA VAL A 310 -28.03 -1.73 2.38
C VAL A 310 -28.00 -0.31 1.83
N VAL A 311 -28.99 0.50 2.21
CA VAL A 311 -29.10 1.91 1.82
C VAL A 311 -29.36 2.80 3.03
N ALA A 312 -28.97 4.06 2.90
CA ALA A 312 -29.45 5.14 3.76
C ALA A 312 -30.64 5.84 3.10
N ARG A 313 -31.68 6.16 3.88
CA ARG A 313 -32.85 6.92 3.45
C ARG A 313 -32.90 8.23 4.23
N LEU A 314 -32.97 9.34 3.51
CA LEU A 314 -33.14 10.66 4.13
C LEU A 314 -34.63 10.91 4.39
N VAL A 315 -34.96 11.26 5.63
CA VAL A 315 -36.31 11.65 6.06
C VAL A 315 -36.27 13.12 6.49
N PRO A 316 -36.98 14.03 5.79
CA PRO A 316 -37.00 15.45 6.15
C PRO A 316 -37.61 15.68 7.54
N ASP A 317 -36.97 16.54 8.34
CA ASP A 317 -37.49 17.12 9.58
C ASP A 317 -37.75 18.62 9.34
N PRO A 318 -38.98 19.02 8.97
CA PRO A 318 -39.31 20.41 8.65
C PRO A 318 -39.18 21.38 9.82
N LEU A 319 -39.30 20.90 11.06
CA LEU A 319 -39.17 21.74 12.25
C LEU A 319 -37.73 22.20 12.44
N ARG A 320 -36.77 21.30 12.18
CA ARG A 320 -35.34 21.59 12.31
C ARG A 320 -34.67 21.94 10.98
N ARG A 321 -35.39 21.82 9.86
CA ARG A 321 -34.87 21.97 8.49
C ARG A 321 -33.61 21.16 8.25
N ARG A 322 -33.68 19.87 8.57
CA ARG A 322 -32.59 18.89 8.40
C ARG A 322 -33.14 17.54 7.99
N PHE A 323 -32.28 16.53 7.85
CA PHE A 323 -32.68 15.16 7.56
C PHE A 323 -32.34 14.21 8.71
N GLU A 324 -33.27 13.32 9.04
CA GLU A 324 -32.92 12.07 9.72
C GLU A 324 -32.44 11.05 8.68
N ILE A 325 -31.51 10.18 9.08
CA ILE A 325 -30.91 9.18 8.19
C ILE A 325 -31.28 7.80 8.72
N GLU A 326 -32.17 7.11 8.02
CA GLU A 326 -32.57 5.75 8.32
C GLU A 326 -31.68 4.76 7.56
N ILE A 327 -31.23 3.69 8.21
CA ILE A 327 -30.48 2.61 7.56
C ILE A 327 -31.41 1.42 7.33
N VAL A 328 -31.52 0.99 6.08
CA VAL A 328 -32.42 -0.09 5.66
C VAL A 328 -31.59 -1.21 5.03
N GLU A 329 -31.69 -2.40 5.61
CA GLU A 329 -31.04 -3.63 5.12
C GLU A 329 -31.97 -4.43 4.21
N ASP A 330 -31.40 -5.38 3.45
CA ASP A 330 -32.12 -6.32 2.60
C ASP A 330 -33.05 -5.66 1.57
N VAL A 331 -32.67 -4.49 1.06
CA VAL A 331 -33.52 -3.77 0.10
C VAL A 331 -33.58 -4.47 -1.26
N THR A 332 -34.62 -4.13 -2.03
CA THR A 332 -34.79 -4.59 -3.41
C THR A 332 -33.77 -3.93 -4.36
N GLU A 333 -33.54 -4.54 -5.52
CA GLU A 333 -32.69 -3.95 -6.58
C GLU A 333 -33.22 -2.59 -7.06
N GLU A 334 -34.54 -2.41 -7.08
CA GLU A 334 -35.19 -1.13 -7.44
C GLU A 334 -34.88 -0.04 -6.41
N GLU A 335 -34.96 -0.37 -5.11
CA GLU A 335 -34.59 0.56 -4.04
C GLU A 335 -33.10 0.89 -4.05
N LEU A 336 -32.25 -0.08 -4.37
CA LEU A 336 -30.80 0.10 -4.52
C LEU A 336 -30.48 1.07 -5.67
N ALA A 337 -31.10 0.86 -6.84
CA ALA A 337 -30.96 1.73 -8.01
C ALA A 337 -31.44 3.16 -7.69
N ARG A 338 -32.58 3.30 -7.01
CA ARG A 338 -33.06 4.61 -6.54
C ARG A 338 -32.06 5.28 -5.60
N ALA A 339 -31.57 4.58 -4.58
CA ALA A 339 -30.59 5.12 -3.63
C ALA A 339 -29.26 5.53 -4.30
N ALA A 340 -28.92 4.90 -5.43
CA ALA A 340 -27.75 5.27 -6.22
C ALA A 340 -27.89 6.68 -6.85
N GLU A 341 -29.10 7.05 -7.28
CA GLU A 341 -29.41 8.34 -7.90
C GLU A 341 -29.73 9.44 -6.88
N GLU A 342 -30.12 9.05 -5.67
CA GLU A 342 -30.56 9.94 -4.59
C GLU A 342 -29.42 10.72 -3.88
N GLY A 343 -28.18 10.62 -4.37
CA GLY A 343 -27.03 11.32 -3.81
C GLY A 343 -27.26 12.84 -3.69
N THR A 344 -26.74 13.42 -2.61
CA THR A 344 -26.85 14.86 -2.28
C THR A 344 -25.59 15.64 -2.61
N TRP A 345 -24.57 14.99 -3.18
CA TRP A 345 -23.32 15.62 -3.57
C TRP A 345 -22.85 15.21 -4.97
N ALA A 346 -22.63 16.19 -5.85
CA ALA A 346 -21.90 16.00 -7.11
C ALA A 346 -21.26 17.32 -7.55
N GLY A 347 -20.04 17.61 -7.06
CA GLY A 347 -19.36 18.90 -7.25
C GLY A 347 -20.00 20.08 -6.49
N GLY A 348 -20.99 19.79 -5.67
CA GLY A 348 -21.83 20.75 -4.95
C GLY A 348 -23.04 20.03 -4.34
N VAL A 349 -23.77 20.74 -3.49
CA VAL A 349 -24.95 20.24 -2.77
C VAL A 349 -26.12 20.12 -3.73
N ARG A 350 -26.83 19.01 -3.66
CA ARG A 350 -28.12 18.77 -4.30
C ARG A 350 -29.14 18.50 -3.22
N CYS A 351 -29.79 19.55 -2.72
CA CYS A 351 -30.77 19.41 -1.66
C CYS A 351 -31.98 18.60 -2.16
N PRO A 352 -32.42 17.56 -1.43
CA PRO A 352 -33.53 16.70 -1.86
C PRO A 352 -34.90 17.34 -1.62
N VAL A 353 -34.97 18.55 -1.06
CA VAL A 353 -36.21 19.29 -0.82
C VAL A 353 -36.11 20.74 -1.31
N ASP A 354 -37.26 21.37 -1.54
CA ASP A 354 -37.35 22.82 -1.75
C ASP A 354 -37.29 23.60 -0.41
N ARG A 355 -37.51 24.93 -0.46
CA ARG A 355 -37.47 25.78 0.75
C ARG A 355 -38.55 25.42 1.76
N GLU A 356 -39.69 24.96 1.26
CA GLU A 356 -40.87 24.56 2.03
C GLU A 356 -40.75 23.15 2.60
N GLY A 357 -39.78 22.35 2.13
CA GLY A 357 -39.52 20.98 2.58
C GLY A 357 -40.18 19.91 1.71
N ASN A 358 -40.71 20.25 0.55
CA ASN A 358 -41.30 19.29 -0.37
C ASN A 358 -40.20 18.52 -1.11
N TRP A 359 -40.35 17.19 -1.20
CA TRP A 359 -39.36 16.32 -1.83
C TRP A 359 -39.23 16.59 -3.34
N LEU A 360 -37.98 16.70 -3.81
CA LEU A 360 -37.62 16.93 -5.20
C LEU A 360 -36.97 15.68 -5.81
N PRO A 361 -37.43 15.20 -6.98
CA PRO A 361 -36.74 14.17 -7.74
C PRO A 361 -35.30 14.58 -8.08
N PRO A 362 -34.32 13.64 -8.17
CA PRO A 362 -32.92 13.96 -8.43
C PRO A 362 -32.68 14.88 -9.64
N ALA A 363 -33.43 14.69 -10.73
CA ALA A 363 -33.33 15.49 -11.95
C ALA A 363 -33.75 16.96 -11.78
N CYS A 364 -34.53 17.27 -10.74
CA CYS A 364 -35.05 18.61 -10.45
C CYS A 364 -34.21 19.38 -9.42
N ARG A 365 -33.19 18.74 -8.82
CA ARG A 365 -32.38 19.35 -7.75
C ARG A 365 -31.43 20.37 -8.33
N GLN A 366 -31.52 21.61 -7.84
CA GLN A 366 -30.54 22.64 -8.14
C GLN A 366 -29.23 22.34 -7.41
N VAL A 367 -28.11 22.75 -8.01
CA VAL A 367 -26.78 22.54 -7.45
C VAL A 367 -26.28 23.82 -6.81
N THR A 368 -26.04 23.80 -5.51
CA THR A 368 -25.21 24.81 -4.85
C THR A 368 -23.75 24.37 -4.93
N SER A 369 -22.92 25.11 -5.67
CA SER A 369 -21.52 24.73 -5.89
C SER A 369 -20.70 24.71 -4.59
N ALA A 370 -19.64 23.88 -4.56
CA ALA A 370 -18.72 23.84 -3.42
C ALA A 370 -18.09 25.22 -3.12
N GLU A 371 -17.82 26.04 -4.15
CA GLU A 371 -17.27 27.39 -3.99
C GLU A 371 -18.27 28.35 -3.30
N GLN A 372 -19.56 28.23 -3.57
CA GLN A 372 -20.58 29.01 -2.87
C GLN A 372 -20.66 28.66 -1.39
N LEU A 373 -20.52 27.37 -1.03
CA LEU A 373 -20.46 26.95 0.37
C LEU A 373 -19.23 27.52 1.09
N ARG A 374 -18.08 27.58 0.40
CA ARG A 374 -16.83 28.11 0.96
C ARG A 374 -16.87 29.62 1.14
N GLY A 375 -17.68 30.31 0.36
CA GLY A 375 -17.80 31.76 0.40
C GLY A 375 -16.60 32.49 -0.24
N ARG A 376 -16.75 33.80 -0.46
CA ARG A 376 -15.75 34.61 -1.18
C ARG A 376 -14.42 34.75 -0.45
N THR A 377 -14.44 34.69 0.88
CA THR A 377 -13.26 34.78 1.75
C THR A 377 -12.64 33.42 2.05
N GLY A 378 -13.22 32.33 1.53
CA GLY A 378 -12.87 30.97 1.89
C GLY A 378 -13.41 30.56 3.27
N LEU A 379 -13.09 29.31 3.63
CA LEU A 379 -13.45 28.72 4.91
C LEU A 379 -12.64 29.29 6.07
N ARG A 380 -13.19 29.21 7.28
CA ARG A 380 -12.40 29.38 8.50
C ARG A 380 -11.27 28.37 8.50
N LEU A 381 -10.06 28.85 8.74
CA LEU A 381 -8.91 27.98 8.94
C LEU A 381 -8.94 27.41 10.36
N TRP A 382 -8.78 26.10 10.46
CA TRP A 382 -8.71 25.42 11.74
C TRP A 382 -7.45 25.83 12.50
N GLU A 383 -7.56 25.92 13.81
CA GLU A 383 -6.46 26.09 14.75
C GLU A 383 -5.96 24.71 15.21
N ASN A 384 -4.76 24.64 15.81
CA ASN A 384 -4.19 23.35 16.22
C ASN A 384 -5.07 22.56 17.20
N ASP A 385 -5.88 23.25 18.00
CA ASP A 385 -6.71 22.61 19.03
C ASP A 385 -8.11 22.20 18.51
N ASP A 386 -8.40 22.47 17.22
CA ASP A 386 -9.67 22.07 16.60
C ASP A 386 -9.64 20.57 16.26
N LEU A 387 -10.37 19.78 17.05
CA LEU A 387 -10.54 18.32 16.82
C LEU A 387 -11.80 17.98 16.01
N VAL A 388 -12.75 18.91 16.01
CA VAL A 388 -14.07 18.84 15.37
C VAL A 388 -14.42 20.21 14.79
N PRO A 389 -15.31 20.30 13.78
CA PRO A 389 -15.79 21.59 13.29
C PRO A 389 -16.40 22.44 14.41
N ARG A 390 -16.21 23.76 14.34
CA ARG A 390 -16.93 24.73 15.18
C ARG A 390 -18.37 24.87 14.68
N ALA A 391 -19.28 25.32 15.55
CA ALA A 391 -20.71 25.38 15.23
C ALA A 391 -21.04 26.28 14.02
N ASP A 392 -20.19 27.24 13.72
CA ASP A 392 -20.30 28.19 12.60
C ASP A 392 -19.51 27.76 11.35
N ASP A 393 -18.79 26.64 11.39
CA ASP A 393 -18.09 26.11 10.22
C ASP A 393 -19.09 25.63 9.15
N ALA A 394 -18.79 25.92 7.88
CA ALA A 394 -19.65 25.56 6.76
C ALA A 394 -19.86 24.04 6.62
N PHE A 395 -18.83 23.26 6.94
CA PHE A 395 -18.85 21.80 6.90
C PHE A 395 -18.85 21.23 8.31
N GLN A 396 -19.99 20.68 8.72
CA GLN A 396 -20.12 19.87 9.92
C GLN A 396 -19.81 18.40 9.60
N GLU A 397 -19.70 17.55 10.63
CA GLU A 397 -19.45 16.11 10.50
C GLU A 397 -20.53 15.32 11.25
N ARG A 398 -21.03 14.25 10.64
CA ARG A 398 -22.11 13.42 11.17
C ARG A 398 -21.81 11.93 10.97
N LEU A 399 -21.77 11.18 12.07
CA LEU A 399 -21.86 9.72 12.03
C LEU A 399 -23.29 9.35 11.59
N TYR A 400 -23.41 8.56 10.52
CA TYR A 400 -24.74 8.21 9.98
C TYR A 400 -25.00 6.72 9.91
N CYS A 401 -23.95 5.88 9.96
CA CYS A 401 -24.11 4.44 10.00
C CYS A 401 -22.97 3.80 10.79
N ILE A 402 -23.31 2.77 11.58
CA ILE A 402 -22.35 1.88 12.23
C ILE A 402 -22.63 0.48 11.71
N ARG A 403 -21.58 -0.22 11.28
CA ARG A 403 -21.67 -1.65 11.01
C ARG A 403 -21.22 -2.40 12.25
N TRP A 404 -22.15 -3.12 12.84
CA TRP A 404 -21.94 -3.98 14.00
C TRP A 404 -21.67 -5.42 13.56
N TYR A 405 -20.83 -6.12 14.30
CA TYR A 405 -20.59 -7.55 14.22
C TYR A 405 -21.15 -8.22 15.48
N ASP A 406 -22.04 -9.19 15.29
CA ASP A 406 -22.57 -10.00 16.37
C ASP A 406 -21.66 -11.23 16.58
N PRO A 407 -20.93 -11.31 17.72
CA PRO A 407 -20.04 -12.44 17.99
C PRO A 407 -20.78 -13.76 18.25
N GLN A 408 -22.09 -13.74 18.55
CA GLN A 408 -22.87 -14.94 18.82
C GLN A 408 -23.35 -15.60 17.52
N THR A 409 -23.81 -14.80 16.56
CA THR A 409 -24.36 -15.28 15.29
C THR A 409 -23.36 -15.22 14.13
N GLY A 410 -22.31 -14.42 14.26
CA GLY A 410 -21.35 -14.12 13.20
C GLY A 410 -21.90 -13.18 12.12
N GLN A 411 -23.08 -12.61 12.31
CA GLN A 411 -23.73 -11.71 11.36
C GLN A 411 -23.23 -10.27 11.49
N ARG A 412 -23.40 -9.49 10.42
CA ARG A 412 -23.16 -8.05 10.42
C ARG A 412 -24.47 -7.30 10.27
N HIS A 413 -24.61 -6.22 11.04
CA HIS A 413 -25.80 -5.39 11.07
C HIS A 413 -25.44 -3.93 10.84
N TYR A 414 -26.10 -3.28 9.88
CA TYR A 414 -25.94 -1.86 9.59
C TYR A 414 -27.03 -1.06 10.31
N ARG A 415 -26.64 -0.14 11.19
CA ARG A 415 -27.60 0.63 12.01
C ARG A 415 -27.30 2.12 11.96
N ALA A 416 -28.36 2.93 11.97
CA ALA A 416 -28.24 4.35 12.29
C ALA A 416 -27.77 4.50 13.75
N PRO A 417 -26.95 5.51 14.08
CA PRO A 417 -26.49 5.72 15.45
C PRO A 417 -27.64 6.01 16.41
N THR A 418 -27.64 5.33 17.54
CA THR A 418 -28.55 5.60 18.66
C THR A 418 -28.04 6.72 19.56
N ALA A 419 -28.84 7.16 20.52
CA ALA A 419 -28.40 8.12 21.53
C ALA A 419 -27.21 7.60 22.37
N ALA A 420 -27.13 6.27 22.59
CA ALA A 420 -26.02 5.64 23.28
C ALA A 420 -24.74 5.64 22.42
N ASP A 421 -24.86 5.41 21.12
CA ASP A 421 -23.71 5.51 20.20
C ASP A 421 -23.15 6.92 20.13
N LEU A 422 -24.03 7.92 20.07
CA LEU A 422 -23.61 9.33 20.14
C LEU A 422 -22.97 9.67 21.50
N ALA A 423 -23.37 8.99 22.58
CA ALA A 423 -22.69 9.11 23.88
C ALA A 423 -21.29 8.50 23.85
N ARG A 424 -21.09 7.35 23.19
CA ARG A 424 -19.76 6.76 22.95
C ARG A 424 -18.87 7.70 22.14
N GLU A 425 -19.38 8.35 21.09
CA GLU A 425 -18.62 9.35 20.31
C GLU A 425 -18.22 10.58 21.15
N ARG A 426 -19.10 11.06 22.04
CA ARG A 426 -18.73 12.10 23.00
C ARG A 426 -17.62 11.64 23.96
N ARG A 427 -17.73 10.41 24.47
CA ARG A 427 -16.70 9.82 25.34
C ARG A 427 -15.35 9.68 24.62
N VAL A 428 -15.35 9.30 23.35
CA VAL A 428 -14.14 9.27 22.51
C VAL A 428 -13.48 10.65 22.44
N LEU A 429 -14.25 11.70 22.19
CA LEU A 429 -13.73 13.07 22.13
C LEU A 429 -13.19 13.55 23.48
N GLU A 430 -13.85 13.22 24.59
CA GLU A 430 -13.37 13.51 25.94
C GLU A 430 -12.03 12.83 26.22
N LEU A 431 -11.94 11.52 25.95
CA LEU A 431 -10.71 10.74 26.09
C LEU A 431 -9.57 11.30 25.24
N LEU A 432 -9.86 11.73 24.01
CA LEU A 432 -8.86 12.37 23.16
C LEU A 432 -8.41 13.70 23.76
N ARG A 433 -9.34 14.56 24.19
CA ARG A 433 -9.02 15.88 24.77
C ARG A 433 -8.16 15.78 26.02
N GLU A 434 -8.43 14.80 26.89
CA GLU A 434 -7.62 14.50 28.08
C GLU A 434 -6.13 14.26 27.74
N ARG A 435 -5.84 13.78 26.52
CA ARG A 435 -4.52 13.29 26.10
C ARG A 435 -3.88 14.14 25.01
N PHE A 436 -4.66 14.96 24.30
CA PHE A 436 -4.26 15.56 23.02
C PHE A 436 -2.96 16.38 23.12
N ALA A 437 -2.88 17.29 24.10
CA ALA A 437 -1.70 18.14 24.26
C ALA A 437 -0.44 17.33 24.63
N ASP A 438 -0.54 16.37 25.57
CA ASP A 438 0.59 15.51 25.95
C ASP A 438 1.01 14.60 24.79
N TRP A 439 0.05 14.01 24.07
CA TRP A 439 0.33 13.17 22.92
C TRP A 439 0.96 13.92 21.76
N GLN A 440 0.51 15.15 21.47
CA GLN A 440 1.21 16.01 20.52
C GLN A 440 2.63 16.33 21.01
N ALA A 441 2.80 16.71 22.29
CA ALA A 441 4.11 17.04 22.85
C ALA A 441 5.10 15.87 22.72
N ARG A 442 4.66 14.65 23.05
CA ARG A 442 5.44 13.39 22.95
C ARG A 442 5.59 12.86 21.52
N GLY A 443 4.82 13.37 20.56
CA GLY A 443 4.86 12.91 19.16
C GLY A 443 4.10 11.63 18.88
N TYR A 444 3.08 11.34 19.69
CA TYR A 444 2.13 10.27 19.42
C TYR A 444 1.01 10.74 18.48
N LEU A 445 0.77 12.04 18.42
CA LEU A 445 -0.10 12.68 17.44
C LEU A 445 0.64 13.77 16.65
N PRO A 446 0.28 13.99 15.37
CA PRO A 446 0.86 15.06 14.58
C PRO A 446 0.52 16.45 15.12
N SER A 447 1.52 17.31 15.25
CA SER A 447 1.35 18.76 15.49
C SER A 447 1.82 19.62 14.31
N ARG A 448 2.37 19.00 13.27
CA ARG A 448 2.92 19.71 12.11
C ARG A 448 1.82 20.40 11.31
N ARG A 449 2.07 21.66 10.91
CA ARG A 449 1.22 22.39 9.96
C ARG A 449 1.35 21.80 8.56
N ILE A 450 0.26 21.83 7.80
CA ILE A 450 0.28 21.54 6.37
C ILE A 450 0.81 22.78 5.69
N GLU A 451 1.93 22.63 5.01
CA GLU A 451 2.47 23.68 4.18
C GLU A 451 1.82 23.63 2.78
N PRO A 452 1.33 24.75 2.22
CA PRO A 452 0.68 24.75 0.91
C PRO A 452 1.56 24.20 -0.22
N GLY A 453 0.92 23.66 -1.26
CA GLY A 453 1.56 23.01 -2.39
C GLY A 453 0.53 22.35 -3.30
N TYR A 454 0.98 21.66 -4.35
CA TYR A 454 0.10 21.10 -5.39
C TYR A 454 -0.98 20.15 -4.83
N ASN A 455 -0.59 19.18 -4.00
CA ASN A 455 -1.51 18.25 -3.35
C ASN A 455 -1.99 18.74 -1.97
N THR A 456 -1.20 19.58 -1.32
CA THR A 456 -1.37 19.98 0.09
C THR A 456 -2.22 21.24 0.27
N GLU A 457 -2.44 22.03 -0.78
CA GLU A 457 -3.40 23.14 -0.76
C GLU A 457 -4.86 22.66 -0.72
N GLN A 458 -5.15 21.49 -1.28
CA GLN A 458 -6.51 20.95 -1.35
C GLN A 458 -7.15 20.78 0.05
N PRO A 459 -6.54 20.11 1.05
CA PRO A 459 -7.07 20.05 2.42
C PRO A 459 -7.38 21.42 3.05
N ILE A 460 -6.51 22.41 2.80
CA ILE A 460 -6.64 23.76 3.35
C ILE A 460 -7.83 24.47 2.69
N ARG A 461 -7.85 24.53 1.36
CA ARG A 461 -8.89 25.23 0.59
C ARG A 461 -10.26 24.59 0.74
N GLU A 462 -10.32 23.25 0.74
CA GLU A 462 -11.59 22.54 0.67
C GLU A 462 -12.22 22.23 2.02
N ARG A 463 -11.45 22.26 3.11
CA ARG A 463 -11.93 21.93 4.47
C ARG A 463 -11.43 22.87 5.57
N GLY A 464 -10.56 23.83 5.27
CA GLY A 464 -9.94 24.69 6.28
C GLY A 464 -8.86 23.99 7.11
N TRP A 465 -8.46 22.76 6.75
CA TRP A 465 -7.55 21.96 7.56
C TRP A 465 -6.11 22.45 7.42
N THR A 466 -5.55 22.97 8.52
CA THR A 466 -4.19 23.55 8.55
C THR A 466 -3.11 22.67 9.17
N HIS A 467 -3.46 21.55 9.80
CA HIS A 467 -2.53 20.64 10.47
C HIS A 467 -2.78 19.20 10.05
N TRP A 468 -1.72 18.37 10.02
CA TRP A 468 -1.82 16.99 9.53
C TRP A 468 -2.75 16.11 10.37
N HIS A 469 -2.95 16.39 11.66
CA HIS A 469 -3.90 15.65 12.48
C HIS A 469 -5.37 15.95 12.12
N HIS A 470 -5.67 17.08 11.45
CA HIS A 470 -7.03 17.39 10.98
C HIS A 470 -7.52 16.43 9.89
N LEU A 471 -6.64 15.62 9.29
CA LEU A 471 -7.05 14.57 8.35
C LEU A 471 -7.64 13.35 9.07
N PHE A 472 -7.79 13.37 10.40
CA PHE A 472 -8.25 12.24 11.21
C PHE A 472 -9.32 12.67 12.21
N ASN A 473 -10.45 11.96 12.24
CA ASN A 473 -11.52 12.26 13.19
C ASN A 473 -11.12 11.90 14.64
N PRO A 474 -11.90 12.32 15.67
CA PRO A 474 -11.53 12.07 17.06
C PRO A 474 -11.31 10.59 17.40
N ARG A 475 -12.10 9.67 16.84
CA ARG A 475 -11.92 8.22 17.02
C ARG A 475 -10.61 7.72 16.41
N GLN A 476 -10.30 8.16 15.19
CA GLN A 476 -9.06 7.83 14.51
C GLN A 476 -7.85 8.34 15.31
N LEU A 477 -7.86 9.60 15.74
CA LEU A 477 -6.80 10.17 16.57
C LEU A 477 -6.64 9.44 17.90
N LEU A 478 -7.74 9.11 18.59
CA LEU A 478 -7.69 8.38 19.85
C LEU A 478 -7.03 6.99 19.68
N LEU A 479 -7.47 6.22 18.68
CA LEU A 479 -6.95 4.88 18.43
C LEU A 479 -5.49 4.92 17.95
N HIS A 480 -5.15 5.85 17.04
CA HIS A 480 -3.80 5.97 16.51
C HIS A 480 -2.82 6.47 17.56
N GLY A 481 -3.20 7.47 18.35
CA GLY A 481 -2.38 8.00 19.44
C GLY A 481 -2.15 6.95 20.53
N LEU A 482 -3.14 6.12 20.83
CA LEU A 482 -2.98 4.99 21.76
C LEU A 482 -2.01 3.94 21.19
N LEU A 483 -2.15 3.55 19.93
CA LEU A 483 -1.18 2.66 19.27
C LEU A 483 0.24 3.25 19.31
N ALA A 484 0.38 4.55 19.04
CA ALA A 484 1.67 5.23 19.04
C ALA A 484 2.30 5.32 20.44
N GLU A 485 1.50 5.60 21.46
CA GLU A 485 1.91 5.59 22.87
C GLU A 485 2.42 4.21 23.28
N ARG A 486 1.67 3.14 22.96
CA ARG A 486 2.05 1.77 23.33
C ARG A 486 3.26 1.29 22.53
N ALA A 487 3.34 1.63 21.24
CA ALA A 487 4.52 1.39 20.41
C ALA A 487 5.76 2.18 20.83
N ALA A 488 5.61 3.26 21.61
CA ALA A 488 6.73 4.02 22.17
C ALA A 488 7.39 3.36 23.38
N ARG A 489 6.79 2.30 23.93
CA ARG A 489 7.36 1.50 25.02
C ARG A 489 8.36 0.45 24.53
N GLU A 490 8.32 0.15 23.23
CA GLU A 490 9.29 -0.70 22.55
C GLU A 490 10.51 0.12 22.16
N ASP A 491 11.63 -0.57 21.99
CA ASP A 491 12.93 -0.02 21.67
C ASP A 491 13.57 -0.69 20.44
N GLY A 492 14.63 -0.08 19.91
CA GLY A 492 15.41 -0.61 18.79
C GLY A 492 14.59 -0.92 17.53
N LEU A 493 14.78 -2.14 17.01
CA LEU A 493 14.23 -2.58 15.73
C LEU A 493 12.71 -2.72 15.77
N GLU A 494 12.16 -3.26 16.85
CA GLU A 494 10.72 -3.40 17.08
C GLU A 494 10.05 -2.03 17.08
N ALA A 495 10.61 -1.04 17.77
CA ALA A 495 10.09 0.32 17.80
C ALA A 495 10.02 0.96 16.42
N ALA A 496 11.08 0.81 15.61
CA ALA A 496 11.12 1.34 14.25
C ALA A 496 10.16 0.60 13.30
N ALA A 497 9.99 -0.72 13.47
CA ALA A 497 8.97 -1.48 12.75
C ALA A 497 7.55 -1.00 13.08
N LEU A 498 7.25 -0.78 14.37
CA LEU A 498 5.94 -0.27 14.79
C LEU A 498 5.68 1.16 14.31
N LEU A 499 6.72 1.99 14.17
CA LEU A 499 6.59 3.31 13.54
C LEU A 499 6.11 3.21 12.08
N LEU A 500 6.66 2.26 11.30
CA LEU A 500 6.16 1.97 9.95
C LEU A 500 4.70 1.49 9.97
N MET A 501 4.33 0.64 10.94
CA MET A 501 2.95 0.15 11.09
C MET A 501 1.96 1.27 11.41
N LEU A 502 2.36 2.29 12.18
CA LEU A 502 1.54 3.49 12.40
C LEU A 502 1.26 4.24 11.09
N GLY A 503 2.24 4.33 10.18
CA GLY A 503 2.01 4.91 8.85
C GLY A 503 1.01 4.10 8.02
N ARG A 504 1.05 2.76 8.11
CA ARG A 504 0.04 1.90 7.47
C ARG A 504 -1.35 2.17 8.04
N VAL A 505 -1.47 2.23 9.36
CA VAL A 505 -2.73 2.56 10.06
C VAL A 505 -3.25 3.93 9.58
N ALA A 506 -2.41 4.96 9.56
CA ALA A 506 -2.77 6.29 9.09
C ALA A 506 -3.30 6.28 7.64
N ASN A 507 -2.61 5.56 6.73
CA ASN A 507 -3.04 5.44 5.34
C ASN A 507 -4.39 4.72 5.18
N TRP A 508 -4.70 3.74 6.02
CA TRP A 508 -5.94 2.93 5.92
C TRP A 508 -7.10 3.43 6.78
N ASN A 509 -6.90 4.49 7.57
CA ASN A 509 -7.90 4.99 8.51
C ASN A 509 -7.82 6.52 8.72
N SER A 510 -8.10 7.30 7.68
CA SER A 510 -8.19 8.77 7.77
C SER A 510 -9.58 9.26 7.35
N ARG A 511 -9.85 10.57 7.45
CA ARG A 511 -11.02 11.22 6.81
C ARG A 511 -11.00 11.13 5.28
N LEU A 512 -9.88 10.68 4.71
CA LEU A 512 -9.68 10.49 3.27
C LEU A 512 -9.83 9.01 2.87
N SER A 513 -10.22 8.13 3.79
CA SER A 513 -10.48 6.72 3.53
C SER A 513 -11.91 6.48 3.03
N VAL A 514 -12.03 5.97 1.80
CA VAL A 514 -13.32 5.73 1.12
C VAL A 514 -13.97 4.45 1.63
N TRP A 515 -15.30 4.43 1.75
CA TRP A 515 -16.06 3.19 1.91
C TRP A 515 -16.30 2.51 0.55
N ASN A 516 -15.75 1.31 0.36
CA ASN A 516 -16.03 0.51 -0.82
C ASN A 516 -17.33 -0.27 -0.61
N ARG A 517 -18.44 0.25 -1.16
CA ARG A 517 -19.78 -0.37 -1.05
C ARG A 517 -19.93 -1.73 -1.74
N ILE A 518 -19.02 -2.08 -2.66
CA ILE A 518 -19.02 -3.36 -3.37
C ILE A 518 -18.38 -4.44 -2.51
N LEU A 519 -17.23 -4.14 -1.92
CA LEU A 519 -16.45 -5.07 -1.08
C LEU A 519 -16.74 -4.91 0.42
N GLU A 520 -17.55 -3.92 0.78
CA GLU A 520 -17.97 -3.58 2.14
C GLU A 520 -16.77 -3.41 3.10
N LYS A 521 -15.80 -2.60 2.67
CA LYS A 521 -14.54 -2.36 3.39
C LYS A 521 -14.00 -0.93 3.17
N ASN A 522 -13.13 -0.49 4.06
CA ASN A 522 -12.41 0.78 3.92
C ASN A 522 -11.27 0.64 2.90
N GLU A 523 -11.15 1.62 2.01
CA GLU A 523 -10.01 1.83 1.13
C GLU A 523 -9.03 2.86 1.69
N GLN A 524 -7.79 2.81 1.23
CA GLN A 524 -6.71 3.67 1.69
C GLN A 524 -6.82 5.12 1.18
N THR A 525 -6.14 6.05 1.86
CA THR A 525 -6.07 7.48 1.53
C THR A 525 -5.56 7.72 0.11
N PHE A 526 -4.47 7.05 -0.28
CA PHE A 526 -3.82 7.27 -1.58
C PHE A 526 -4.28 6.31 -2.68
N LEU A 527 -5.59 6.26 -2.96
CA LEU A 527 -6.16 5.50 -4.09
C LEU A 527 -5.61 5.97 -5.45
N ASN A 528 -5.48 7.28 -5.65
CA ASN A 528 -5.05 7.94 -6.89
C ASN A 528 -3.88 8.92 -6.67
N GLN A 529 -3.03 8.69 -5.66
CA GLN A 529 -1.84 9.52 -5.37
C GLN A 529 -2.15 10.98 -5.00
N ALA A 530 -3.32 11.24 -4.40
CA ALA A 530 -3.76 12.56 -3.97
C ALA A 530 -4.38 12.54 -2.55
N LEU A 531 -4.58 13.72 -1.97
CA LEU A 531 -5.22 13.95 -0.67
C LEU A 531 -6.69 14.37 -0.85
N ASN A 532 -7.50 13.51 -1.50
CA ASN A 532 -8.87 13.87 -1.88
C ASN A 532 -9.75 14.13 -0.65
N THR A 533 -10.26 15.35 -0.50
CA THR A 533 -11.20 15.75 0.57
C THR A 533 -12.61 15.22 0.31
N LEU A 534 -12.89 14.04 0.87
CA LEU A 534 -14.17 13.33 0.70
C LEU A 534 -15.33 14.02 1.43
N VAL A 535 -16.55 13.85 0.92
CA VAL A 535 -17.77 14.29 1.63
C VAL A 535 -18.34 13.21 2.55
N ASP A 536 -18.00 11.95 2.30
CA ASP A 536 -18.30 10.78 3.11
C ASP A 536 -17.06 9.91 3.25
N TYR A 537 -16.84 9.35 4.42
CA TYR A 537 -15.64 8.57 4.72
C TYR A 537 -15.91 7.48 5.74
N ALA A 538 -15.02 6.49 5.77
CA ALA A 538 -15.10 5.36 6.68
C ALA A 538 -13.98 5.41 7.72
N CYS A 539 -14.35 5.16 8.97
CA CYS A 539 -13.45 4.95 10.09
C CYS A 539 -13.47 3.48 10.50
N ARG A 540 -12.29 2.89 10.66
CA ARG A 540 -12.08 1.52 11.17
C ARG A 540 -12.25 1.50 12.69
N SER A 541 -12.82 0.42 13.22
CA SER A 541 -12.74 0.09 14.64
C SER A 541 -11.36 -0.44 15.02
N VAL A 542 -11.09 -0.65 16.31
CA VAL A 542 -9.82 -1.24 16.76
C VAL A 542 -9.57 -2.58 16.09
N SER A 543 -10.56 -3.47 16.04
CA SER A 543 -10.45 -4.80 15.42
C SER A 543 -10.11 -4.70 13.93
N ALA A 544 -10.72 -3.76 13.21
CA ALA A 544 -10.45 -3.56 11.78
C ALA A 544 -9.05 -2.98 11.50
N LEU A 545 -8.37 -2.41 12.50
CA LEU A 545 -6.98 -1.93 12.39
C LEU A 545 -5.94 -3.05 12.49
N GLU A 546 -6.31 -4.25 12.95
CA GLU A 546 -5.36 -5.36 13.13
C GLU A 546 -4.58 -5.67 11.86
N THR A 547 -5.28 -5.77 10.73
CA THR A 547 -4.66 -6.06 9.42
C THR A 547 -3.68 -4.98 8.94
N ALA A 548 -3.84 -3.73 9.40
CA ALA A 548 -2.95 -2.64 9.06
C ALA A 548 -1.73 -2.59 9.97
N PHE A 549 -1.94 -2.82 11.28
CA PHE A 549 -0.92 -2.71 12.32
C PHE A 549 -0.10 -4.00 12.52
N CYS A 550 -0.74 -5.16 12.54
CA CYS A 550 -0.13 -6.49 12.62
C CYS A 550 0.13 -7.04 11.21
N ALA A 551 0.84 -6.26 10.38
CA ALA A 551 1.09 -6.65 9.00
C ALA A 551 2.12 -7.80 8.91
N GLU A 552 1.78 -8.82 8.13
CA GLU A 552 2.69 -9.94 7.84
C GLU A 552 3.83 -9.47 6.94
N LEU A 553 5.05 -9.45 7.50
CA LEU A 553 6.25 -9.13 6.75
C LEU A 553 6.76 -10.39 6.03
N THR A 554 7.13 -10.24 4.76
CA THR A 554 7.80 -11.31 4.02
C THR A 554 9.19 -11.56 4.62
N VAL A 555 9.59 -12.83 4.69
CA VAL A 555 10.97 -13.22 5.02
C VAL A 555 11.75 -13.33 3.72
N ALA A 556 12.77 -12.50 3.56
CA ALA A 556 13.66 -12.55 2.41
C ALA A 556 15.07 -12.10 2.82
N LEU A 557 15.78 -13.02 3.49
CA LEU A 557 17.08 -12.81 4.10
C LEU A 557 18.07 -12.16 3.11
N ILE A 558 18.73 -11.09 3.54
CA ILE A 558 19.81 -10.47 2.78
C ILE A 558 21.16 -11.16 3.07
N ALA A 559 22.07 -11.15 2.09
CA ALA A 559 23.37 -11.81 2.19
C ALA A 559 24.55 -10.85 2.36
N GLY A 560 24.39 -9.58 1.94
CA GLY A 560 25.42 -8.55 1.99
C GLY A 560 25.14 -7.47 3.05
N PRO A 561 26.17 -6.71 3.45
CA PRO A 561 25.99 -5.59 4.37
C PRO A 561 25.27 -4.43 3.67
N TYR A 562 24.74 -3.50 4.48
CA TYR A 562 24.07 -2.32 3.96
C TYR A 562 24.37 -1.07 4.80
N HIS A 563 24.31 0.09 4.15
CA HIS A 563 24.28 1.42 4.74
C HIS A 563 23.09 2.19 4.20
N VAL A 564 22.30 2.81 5.07
CA VAL A 564 21.11 3.57 4.70
C VAL A 564 21.07 4.86 5.52
N GLN A 565 20.91 6.00 4.85
CA GLN A 565 20.76 7.28 5.54
C GLN A 565 19.89 8.27 4.75
N PRO A 566 19.21 9.21 5.43
CA PRO A 566 18.55 10.30 4.74
C PRO A 566 19.63 11.32 4.36
N ALA A 567 19.77 11.60 3.07
CA ALA A 567 20.78 12.52 2.57
C ALA A 567 20.38 13.11 1.21
N ASP A 568 20.86 14.33 0.95
CA ASP A 568 20.88 14.87 -0.40
C ASP A 568 21.88 14.07 -1.24
N ALA A 569 21.47 13.65 -2.45
CA ALA A 569 22.31 12.87 -3.36
C ALA A 569 23.67 13.54 -3.65
N ARG A 570 23.75 14.87 -3.58
CA ARG A 570 25.00 15.65 -3.79
C ARG A 570 25.95 15.62 -2.60
N ALA A 571 25.45 15.24 -1.42
CA ALA A 571 26.19 15.17 -0.16
C ALA A 571 26.61 13.73 0.19
N VAL A 572 26.30 12.77 -0.68
CA VAL A 572 26.73 11.38 -0.52
C VAL A 572 28.24 11.27 -0.68
N ASP A 573 28.90 10.68 0.32
CA ASP A 573 30.36 10.64 0.46
C ASP A 573 30.96 9.22 0.39
N TRP A 574 30.15 8.18 0.19
CA TRP A 574 30.64 6.82 -0.03
C TRP A 574 30.91 6.51 -1.50
N GLU A 575 31.90 5.66 -1.73
CA GLU A 575 32.23 5.13 -3.04
C GLU A 575 31.46 3.84 -3.34
N ALA A 576 30.83 3.77 -4.52
CA ALA A 576 30.20 2.57 -5.05
C ALA A 576 30.76 2.24 -6.44
N ASP A 577 30.89 0.95 -6.75
CA ASP A 577 31.34 0.46 -8.06
C ASP A 577 30.23 0.62 -9.12
N ILE A 578 28.98 0.44 -8.68
CA ILE A 578 27.79 0.48 -9.54
C ILE A 578 26.76 1.41 -8.90
N TRP A 579 26.29 2.41 -9.65
CA TRP A 579 25.14 3.22 -9.27
C TRP A 579 23.90 2.80 -10.07
N ILE A 580 22.88 2.30 -9.37
CA ILE A 580 21.56 2.01 -9.94
C ILE A 580 20.59 2.93 -9.22
N THR A 581 19.95 3.86 -9.94
CA THR A 581 19.05 4.82 -9.30
C THR A 581 17.87 5.16 -10.20
N ASP A 582 16.75 5.51 -9.57
CA ASP A 582 15.52 5.93 -10.23
C ASP A 582 15.07 7.27 -9.62
N PRO A 583 15.65 8.40 -10.08
CA PRO A 583 15.31 9.69 -9.52
C PRO A 583 13.84 10.02 -9.79
N GLY A 584 13.24 10.83 -8.92
CA GLY A 584 11.90 11.36 -9.16
C GLY A 584 11.87 12.16 -10.46
N TYR A 585 10.99 11.78 -11.40
CA TYR A 585 10.84 12.49 -12.68
C TYR A 585 9.82 13.62 -12.56
N GLY A 586 10.32 14.85 -12.33
CA GLY A 586 9.53 16.09 -12.37
C GLY A 586 8.28 16.05 -11.48
N ASP A 587 7.17 16.59 -11.98
CA ASP A 587 5.92 16.76 -11.23
C ASP A 587 4.92 15.60 -11.40
N ASN A 588 5.35 14.44 -11.90
CA ASN A 588 4.48 13.27 -12.06
C ASN A 588 3.87 12.82 -10.73
N ILE A 589 4.67 12.88 -9.66
CA ILE A 589 4.26 12.58 -8.28
C ILE A 589 4.98 13.53 -7.35
N ASN A 590 4.24 14.32 -6.58
CA ASN A 590 4.79 15.23 -5.58
C ASN A 590 5.16 14.48 -4.28
N TYR A 591 6.19 13.62 -4.35
CA TYR A 591 6.67 12.80 -3.22
C TYR A 591 6.92 13.64 -1.96
N HIS A 592 7.50 14.83 -2.14
CA HIS A 592 7.86 15.74 -1.06
C HIS A 592 6.63 16.28 -0.30
N GLU A 593 5.45 16.35 -0.93
CA GLU A 593 4.21 16.74 -0.26
C GLU A 593 3.48 15.53 0.31
N LEU A 594 3.34 14.46 -0.47
CA LEU A 594 2.56 13.29 -0.05
C LEU A 594 3.24 12.53 1.10
N SER A 595 4.58 12.52 1.16
CA SER A 595 5.31 11.88 2.25
C SER A 595 5.16 12.60 3.58
N GLU A 596 4.81 13.89 3.60
CA GLU A 596 4.58 14.65 4.84
C GLU A 596 3.39 14.12 5.64
N PHE A 597 2.41 13.50 4.97
CA PHE A 597 1.34 12.75 5.63
C PHE A 597 1.87 11.69 6.60
N PHE A 598 2.94 10.98 6.22
CA PHE A 598 3.58 9.98 7.08
C PHE A 598 4.60 10.61 8.02
N LEU A 599 5.41 11.55 7.51
CA LEU A 599 6.44 12.21 8.28
C LEU A 599 5.87 12.92 9.52
N ALA A 600 4.67 13.49 9.43
CA ALA A 600 4.01 14.14 10.56
C ALA A 600 3.72 13.19 11.73
N TRP A 601 3.63 11.88 11.49
CA TRP A 601 3.56 10.85 12.54
C TRP A 601 4.94 10.37 13.01
N TYR A 602 5.98 10.56 12.20
CA TYR A 602 7.33 10.03 12.46
C TYR A 602 8.26 11.06 13.11
N GLU A 603 8.00 12.35 12.90
CA GLU A 603 9.02 13.40 13.02
C GLU A 603 9.71 13.49 14.38
N LYS A 604 9.01 13.24 15.49
CA LYS A 604 9.61 13.28 16.83
C LYS A 604 10.28 11.98 17.23
N ARG A 605 9.80 10.85 16.69
CA ARG A 605 10.30 9.50 16.98
C ARG A 605 11.52 9.15 16.16
N LEU A 606 11.58 9.64 14.91
CA LEU A 606 12.60 9.24 13.95
C LEU A 606 14.04 9.57 14.41
N PRO A 607 14.35 10.79 14.88
CA PRO A 607 15.71 11.10 15.36
C PRO A 607 16.08 10.37 16.65
N ALA A 608 15.08 9.98 17.46
CA ALA A 608 15.30 9.21 18.69
C ALA A 608 15.65 7.75 18.39
N LEU A 609 15.04 7.16 17.35
CA LEU A 609 15.31 5.79 16.90
C LEU A 609 16.55 5.70 16.01
N PHE A 610 16.83 6.76 15.24
CA PHE A 610 17.95 6.84 14.32
C PHE A 610 18.74 8.13 14.58
N PRO A 611 19.68 8.11 15.55
CA PRO A 611 20.52 9.26 15.84
C PRO A 611 21.25 9.77 14.58
N GLY A 612 21.16 11.07 14.31
CA GLY A 612 21.73 11.71 13.12
C GLY A 612 20.77 11.84 11.94
N TRP A 613 19.63 11.15 11.94
CA TRP A 613 18.61 11.35 10.91
C TRP A 613 17.81 12.63 11.18
N TYR A 614 17.52 13.37 10.11
CA TYR A 614 16.61 14.51 10.18
C TYR A 614 15.14 14.07 9.97
N ALA A 615 14.22 14.90 10.46
CA ALA A 615 12.77 14.71 10.37
C ALA A 615 12.06 15.82 9.56
N ASP A 616 12.83 16.50 8.73
CA ASP A 616 12.40 17.53 7.79
C ASP A 616 12.12 16.86 6.42
N SER A 617 11.05 17.24 5.74
CA SER A 617 10.72 16.71 4.41
C SER A 617 11.73 17.15 3.36
N LYS A 618 12.52 18.20 3.65
CA LYS A 618 13.46 18.84 2.73
C LYS A 618 12.80 19.21 1.40
N ARG A 619 11.50 19.53 1.43
CA ARG A 619 10.71 19.82 0.23
C ARG A 619 11.28 20.97 -0.62
N ALA A 620 12.01 21.90 -0.01
CA ALA A 620 12.67 23.01 -0.70
C ALA A 620 13.80 22.53 -1.64
N LEU A 621 14.36 21.35 -1.39
CA LEU A 621 15.40 20.71 -2.19
C LEU A 621 14.83 19.66 -3.16
N ALA A 622 13.51 19.44 -3.16
CA ALA A 622 12.89 18.46 -4.05
C ALA A 622 13.04 18.88 -5.52
N VAL A 623 13.35 17.92 -6.39
CA VAL A 623 13.36 18.13 -7.84
C VAL A 623 11.93 18.41 -8.29
N LYS A 624 11.72 19.57 -8.91
CA LYS A 624 10.44 19.98 -9.51
C LYS A 624 10.60 20.02 -11.02
N GLY A 625 9.57 19.64 -11.75
CA GLY A 625 9.55 19.68 -13.23
C GLY A 625 9.37 21.10 -13.79
N GLU A 626 9.14 22.07 -12.90
CA GLU A 626 8.93 23.48 -13.22
C GLU A 626 10.08 24.37 -12.70
N GLY A 627 10.39 25.44 -13.45
CA GLY A 627 11.40 26.45 -13.10
C GLY A 627 12.61 26.51 -14.04
N GLU A 628 13.27 27.67 -14.11
CA GLU A 628 14.48 27.85 -14.93
C GLU A 628 15.59 26.87 -14.54
N THR A 629 15.74 26.57 -13.25
CA THR A 629 16.74 25.64 -12.70
C THR A 629 16.55 24.18 -13.10
N PHE A 630 15.39 23.79 -13.63
CA PHE A 630 15.17 22.45 -14.21
C PHE A 630 15.47 22.43 -15.72
N ARG A 631 15.32 23.59 -16.39
CA ARG A 631 15.50 23.73 -17.85
C ARG A 631 16.94 24.04 -18.25
N THR A 632 17.75 24.54 -17.32
CA THR A 632 19.19 24.79 -17.46
C THR A 632 19.97 23.72 -16.71
#